data_AF-A0A8T6N6S0-F1
#
_entry.id   AF-A0A8T6N6S0-F1
#
_cell.length_a   1.000
_cell.length_b   1.000
_cell.length_c   1.000
_cell.angle_alpha   90.00
_cell.angle_beta   90.00
_cell.angle_gamma   90.00
#
_symmetry.space_group_name_H-M   'P 1'
#
loop_
_entity.id
_entity.type
_entity.pdbx_description
1 polymer ?
#
loop_
_entity_poly.entity_id
_entity_poly.type
_entity_poly.pdbx_seq_one_letter_code
_entity_poly.pdbx_strand_id
1 'polypeptide(L)'
;LDTTDSGTGGDTGHGDSNGFTLDTTNSGTGGDTGVGDSNGFTLDTTDSGTGGDTGHGDSNGFTLDTTDSGTGGDTGVGDSNEFTLDTTDSGTGGDTGHGDSNGFTLDTTDSGTAGNTGHGDSNGFALDTTDSGKGGDTGHGDSNGFTLDTTDSGTGGDIGYGDSNGFTLDTTDSGTGGDTGVGDSNEFALDTTPPVITLIGNTTTTHPASTPYVDQGANWTDLVDGSGSLKGSGKVDHNTPGIYQIAYNYTDQAGNAAQTIYRFVQVVDQQAPTITLNGDSNITHEAGTTYIDAGAYWSDSVDGKGTAYTNGTVVTNVPGIYTISYSFTDSSGNAAKSVPRTIEVVDTTPPVIILIGDANIIHPVGFVYTDSGAFWTDAVDGQGKAQTKGQVNITEPGIYSITYHASDKSGNFALSTSRTVEVVNQRPEFTIDPISIPENEGFATDLHASDLDINQSLTFAIIGGADESFFMLNAITGTLSFIASPDYENPMDADSDNRYEVILAVSDGHDSTESPFIIKITDVWENQA
;
A
#
# COMPACT_ATOMS: atom_id res chain seq x y z
N LEU A 1 67.31 26.93 -65.30
CA LEU A 1 68.11 28.01 -65.94
C LEU A 1 69.56 27.57 -65.79
N ASP A 2 70.41 27.83 -66.78
CA ASP A 2 71.82 27.44 -66.76
C ASP A 2 72.66 28.74 -66.80
N THR A 3 73.47 28.98 -65.77
CA THR A 3 74.40 30.11 -65.70
C THR A 3 75.82 29.61 -65.47
N THR A 4 76.77 30.18 -66.21
CA THR A 4 78.19 29.83 -66.10
C THR A 4 79.03 31.11 -66.05
N ASP A 5 79.76 31.33 -64.94
CA ASP A 5 80.75 32.41 -64.81
C ASP A 5 82.19 31.86 -64.62
N SER A 6 83.16 32.59 -65.16
CA SER A 6 84.61 32.33 -65.02
C SER A 6 85.38 33.59 -64.57
N GLY A 7 84.65 34.63 -64.15
CA GLY A 7 85.15 35.91 -63.64
C GLY A 7 85.22 35.97 -62.11
N THR A 8 85.31 37.18 -61.57
CA THR A 8 85.31 37.40 -60.10
C THR A 8 83.91 37.58 -59.51
N GLY A 9 82.86 37.43 -60.34
CA GLY A 9 81.46 37.48 -59.92
C GLY A 9 80.96 36.07 -59.59
N GLY A 10 79.98 35.97 -58.69
CA GLY A 10 79.22 34.74 -58.46
C GLY A 10 77.94 34.73 -59.27
N ASP A 11 77.38 33.54 -59.54
CA ASP A 11 76.11 33.40 -60.21
C ASP A 11 74.94 33.37 -59.21
N THR A 12 73.82 33.99 -59.58
CA THR A 12 72.60 34.05 -58.76
C THR A 12 71.37 33.68 -59.57
N GLY A 13 70.59 32.70 -59.09
CA GLY A 13 69.34 32.29 -59.71
C GLY A 13 68.15 32.29 -58.75
N HIS A 14 66.98 32.69 -59.26
CA HIS A 14 65.71 32.67 -58.54
C HIS A 14 64.61 32.00 -59.37
N GLY A 15 63.85 31.06 -58.78
CA GLY A 15 62.75 30.36 -59.44
C GLY A 15 61.50 30.23 -58.56
N ASP A 16 60.31 30.49 -59.13
CA ASP A 16 59.01 30.44 -58.42
C ASP A 16 57.96 29.54 -59.10
N SER A 17 58.40 28.55 -59.88
CA SER A 17 57.52 27.76 -60.75
C SER A 17 57.75 26.25 -60.63
N ASN A 18 56.66 25.48 -60.53
CA ASN A 18 56.69 24.03 -60.28
C ASN A 18 57.48 23.25 -61.34
N GLY A 19 58.35 22.33 -60.90
CA GLY A 19 59.12 21.43 -61.77
C GLY A 19 60.27 22.09 -62.52
N PHE A 20 60.92 23.06 -61.88
CA PHE A 20 62.05 23.81 -62.44
C PHE A 20 63.38 23.30 -61.89
N THR A 21 64.42 23.30 -62.72
CA THR A 21 65.80 22.98 -62.32
C THR A 21 66.68 24.21 -62.54
N LEU A 22 67.48 24.57 -61.53
CA LEU A 22 68.49 25.62 -61.60
C LEU A 22 69.86 24.96 -61.47
N ASP A 23 70.72 25.19 -62.47
CA ASP A 23 72.07 24.66 -62.55
C ASP A 23 73.02 25.87 -62.68
N THR A 24 73.95 26.02 -61.73
CA THR A 24 74.95 27.09 -61.74
C THR A 24 76.35 26.50 -61.62
N THR A 25 77.25 26.89 -62.53
CA THR A 25 78.64 26.41 -62.50
C THR A 25 79.61 27.57 -62.45
N ASN A 26 80.48 27.59 -61.43
CA ASN A 26 81.54 28.58 -61.28
C ASN A 26 82.95 27.97 -61.31
N SER A 27 83.90 28.75 -61.80
CA SER A 27 85.33 28.41 -61.79
C SER A 27 86.22 29.59 -61.37
N GLY A 28 85.58 30.64 -60.83
CA GLY A 28 86.15 31.92 -60.46
C GLY A 28 86.42 32.07 -58.95
N THR A 29 86.33 33.29 -58.42
CA THR A 29 86.53 33.55 -56.97
C THR A 29 85.25 33.92 -56.23
N GLY A 30 84.12 34.02 -56.94
CA GLY A 30 82.79 34.23 -56.35
C GLY A 30 82.08 32.89 -56.23
N GLY A 31 81.22 32.72 -55.22
CA GLY A 31 80.42 31.50 -55.06
C GLY A 31 79.02 31.65 -55.65
N ASP A 32 78.31 30.54 -55.81
CA ASP A 32 76.99 30.53 -56.43
C ASP A 32 75.84 30.51 -55.41
N THR A 33 74.70 31.10 -55.80
CA THR A 33 73.53 31.27 -54.94
C THR A 33 72.24 30.93 -55.67
N GLY A 34 71.48 29.97 -55.13
CA GLY A 34 70.15 29.62 -55.65
C GLY A 34 69.06 29.79 -54.59
N VAL A 35 67.93 30.41 -54.97
CA VAL A 35 66.73 30.48 -54.10
C VAL A 35 65.48 30.05 -54.86
N GLY A 36 64.71 29.13 -54.30
CA GLY A 36 63.47 28.62 -54.91
C GLY A 36 62.29 28.48 -53.96
N ASP A 37 61.09 28.81 -54.46
CA ASP A 37 59.79 28.58 -53.79
C ASP A 37 58.84 27.90 -54.79
N SER A 38 58.84 26.56 -54.85
CA SER A 38 57.98 25.82 -55.77
C SER A 38 57.93 24.31 -55.49
N ASN A 39 56.85 23.62 -55.87
CA ASN A 39 56.74 22.17 -55.67
C ASN A 39 57.66 21.40 -56.63
N GLY A 40 58.64 20.67 -56.09
CA GLY A 40 59.61 19.87 -56.85
C GLY A 40 60.68 20.73 -57.52
N PHE A 41 61.54 21.35 -56.71
CA PHE A 41 62.68 22.17 -57.14
C PHE A 41 64.00 21.41 -56.90
N THR A 42 64.87 21.41 -57.89
CA THR A 42 66.24 20.87 -57.78
C THR A 42 67.23 21.99 -58.07
N LEU A 43 68.16 22.20 -57.15
CA LEU A 43 69.28 23.12 -57.29
C LEU A 43 70.57 22.29 -57.33
N ASP A 44 71.31 22.40 -58.42
CA ASP A 44 72.62 21.79 -58.62
C ASP A 44 73.63 22.91 -58.77
N THR A 45 74.62 22.98 -57.89
CA THR A 45 75.68 23.98 -57.97
C THR A 45 77.04 23.28 -57.96
N THR A 46 77.92 23.68 -58.87
CA THR A 46 79.28 23.15 -58.95
C THR A 46 80.29 24.28 -58.97
N ASP A 47 81.07 24.44 -57.91
CA ASP A 47 82.24 25.33 -57.87
C ASP A 47 83.57 24.54 -57.93
N SER A 48 84.56 25.14 -58.56
CA SER A 48 85.95 24.66 -58.61
C SER A 48 86.97 25.75 -58.24
N GLY A 49 86.45 26.87 -57.74
CA GLY A 49 87.10 28.12 -57.43
C GLY A 49 87.43 28.30 -55.95
N THR A 50 87.39 29.54 -55.47
CA THR A 50 87.56 29.84 -54.03
C THR A 50 86.28 30.34 -53.36
N GLY A 51 85.18 30.45 -54.13
CA GLY A 51 83.84 30.67 -53.61
C GLY A 51 83.30 29.36 -53.02
N GLY A 52 82.23 29.44 -52.24
CA GLY A 52 81.46 28.27 -51.82
C GLY A 52 80.00 28.51 -52.16
N ASP A 53 79.22 27.44 -52.26
CA ASP A 53 77.87 27.50 -52.80
C ASP A 53 76.81 27.57 -51.72
N THR A 54 75.72 28.28 -52.00
CA THR A 54 74.62 28.41 -51.04
C THR A 54 73.25 28.25 -51.68
N GLY A 55 72.42 27.40 -51.07
CA GLY A 55 71.07 27.09 -51.52
C GLY A 55 70.01 27.35 -50.46
N HIS A 56 68.90 27.99 -50.86
CA HIS A 56 67.71 28.20 -50.01
C HIS A 56 66.42 27.74 -50.68
N GLY A 57 65.62 26.91 -50.00
CA GLY A 57 64.36 26.39 -50.54
C GLY A 57 63.19 26.37 -49.54
N ASP A 58 62.01 26.79 -49.98
CA ASP A 58 60.72 26.60 -49.27
C ASP A 58 59.76 25.86 -50.22
N SER A 59 59.48 24.57 -50.01
CA SER A 59 58.70 23.79 -50.99
C SER A 59 58.12 22.45 -50.54
N ASN A 60 57.23 21.87 -51.35
CA ASN A 60 56.86 20.44 -51.24
C ASN A 60 57.84 19.58 -52.07
N GLY A 61 58.99 19.24 -51.48
CA GLY A 61 60.03 18.43 -52.11
C GLY A 61 61.16 19.27 -52.71
N PHE A 62 62.31 19.32 -52.04
CA PHE A 62 63.52 20.00 -52.49
C PHE A 62 64.74 19.09 -52.38
N THR A 63 65.56 19.10 -53.43
CA THR A 63 66.87 18.44 -53.44
C THR A 63 67.92 19.49 -53.80
N LEU A 64 68.93 19.61 -52.94
CA LEU A 64 70.12 20.42 -53.19
C LEU A 64 71.31 19.47 -53.30
N ASP A 65 71.97 19.53 -54.45
CA ASP A 65 73.22 18.84 -54.73
C ASP A 65 74.27 19.94 -54.94
N THR A 66 75.27 20.00 -54.05
CA THR A 66 76.40 20.92 -54.22
C THR A 66 77.68 20.10 -54.27
N THR A 67 78.49 20.36 -55.29
CA THR A 67 79.80 19.71 -55.45
C THR A 67 80.88 20.78 -55.54
N ASP A 68 81.64 21.00 -54.46
CA ASP A 68 82.85 21.84 -54.47
C ASP A 68 84.13 20.99 -54.58
N SER A 69 85.10 21.50 -55.35
CA SER A 69 86.46 20.95 -55.44
C SER A 69 87.54 21.98 -55.14
N GLY A 70 87.10 23.15 -54.65
CA GLY A 70 87.84 24.37 -54.38
C GLY A 70 88.22 24.55 -52.91
N THR A 71 88.22 25.81 -52.45
CA THR A 71 88.53 26.13 -51.04
C THR A 71 87.35 26.76 -50.28
N GLY A 72 86.21 26.96 -50.94
CA GLY A 72 84.97 27.34 -50.27
C GLY A 72 84.33 26.12 -49.63
N GLY A 73 83.26 26.33 -48.88
CA GLY A 73 82.44 25.24 -48.35
C GLY A 73 80.98 25.58 -48.56
N ASP A 74 80.13 24.56 -48.56
CA ASP A 74 78.76 24.70 -49.06
C ASP A 74 77.74 24.84 -47.91
N THR A 75 76.67 25.60 -48.16
CA THR A 75 75.59 25.77 -47.17
C THR A 75 74.21 25.59 -47.77
N GLY A 76 73.40 24.72 -47.16
CA GLY A 76 72.01 24.48 -47.54
C GLY A 76 71.04 24.82 -46.41
N VAL A 77 69.96 25.54 -46.71
CA VAL A 77 68.85 25.75 -45.75
C VAL A 77 67.51 25.46 -46.42
N GLY A 78 66.67 24.63 -45.79
CA GLY A 78 65.33 24.32 -46.30
C GLY A 78 64.23 24.22 -45.24
N ASP A 79 63.02 24.65 -45.62
CA ASP A 79 61.75 24.41 -44.92
C ASP A 79 60.81 23.69 -45.88
N SER A 80 60.51 22.39 -45.65
CA SER A 80 59.77 21.60 -46.65
C SER A 80 59.08 20.37 -46.08
N ASN A 81 58.23 19.72 -46.88
CA ASN A 81 57.65 18.43 -46.47
C ASN A 81 58.61 17.23 -46.62
N GLU A 82 59.59 17.31 -47.53
CA GLU A 82 60.65 16.32 -47.76
C GLU A 82 61.88 17.05 -48.32
N PHE A 83 63.03 16.94 -47.64
CA PHE A 83 64.28 17.62 -48.00
C PHE A 83 65.44 16.63 -48.09
N THR A 84 66.19 16.70 -49.20
CA THR A 84 67.47 16.01 -49.37
C THR A 84 68.56 17.01 -49.64
N LEU A 85 69.64 16.95 -48.86
CA LEU A 85 70.87 17.71 -49.12
C LEU A 85 72.02 16.72 -49.25
N ASP A 86 72.65 16.74 -50.41
CA ASP A 86 73.87 16.02 -50.74
C ASP A 86 74.95 17.08 -50.98
N THR A 87 75.91 17.18 -50.08
CA THR A 87 77.09 18.05 -50.28
C THR A 87 78.31 17.16 -50.33
N THR A 88 78.91 17.04 -51.51
CA THR A 88 80.14 16.27 -51.70
C THR A 88 81.30 17.24 -51.90
N ASP A 89 82.08 17.52 -50.85
CA ASP A 89 83.30 18.33 -50.93
C ASP A 89 84.57 17.44 -51.05
N SER A 90 85.50 17.86 -51.91
CA SER A 90 86.85 17.26 -52.05
C SER A 90 87.98 18.27 -51.80
N GLY A 91 87.61 19.47 -51.39
CA GLY A 91 88.43 20.66 -51.17
C GLY A 91 88.87 20.85 -49.72
N THR A 92 88.99 22.11 -49.29
CA THR A 92 89.40 22.45 -47.90
C THR A 92 88.32 23.16 -47.09
N GLY A 93 87.14 23.38 -47.67
CA GLY A 93 85.98 23.90 -46.96
C GLY A 93 85.33 22.82 -46.12
N GLY A 94 84.25 23.18 -45.44
CA GLY A 94 83.40 22.24 -44.72
C GLY A 94 81.95 22.68 -44.87
N ASP A 95 81.05 21.71 -44.85
CA ASP A 95 79.68 21.90 -45.28
C ASP A 95 78.71 22.05 -44.11
N THR A 96 77.66 22.83 -44.33
CA THR A 96 76.62 23.06 -43.30
C THR A 96 75.21 22.90 -43.86
N GLY A 97 74.41 22.07 -43.19
CA GLY A 97 73.01 21.82 -43.55
C GLY A 97 72.04 22.18 -42.41
N HIS A 98 70.99 22.94 -42.74
CA HIS A 98 69.89 23.24 -41.82
C HIS A 98 68.53 22.89 -42.42
N GLY A 99 67.69 22.12 -41.72
CA GLY A 99 66.34 21.75 -42.18
C GLY A 99 65.26 21.75 -41.09
N ASP A 100 64.07 22.24 -41.43
CA ASP A 100 62.82 22.05 -40.67
C ASP A 100 61.82 21.35 -41.62
N SER A 101 61.56 20.05 -41.42
CA SER A 101 60.74 19.29 -42.40
C SER A 101 60.07 18.04 -41.86
N ASN A 102 59.05 17.52 -42.57
CA ASN A 102 58.37 16.28 -42.18
C ASN A 102 59.19 15.00 -42.51
N GLY A 103 60.34 15.14 -43.20
CA GLY A 103 61.34 14.11 -43.43
C GLY A 103 62.61 14.73 -44.05
N PHE A 104 63.76 14.51 -43.42
CA PHE A 104 65.04 15.11 -43.81
C PHE A 104 66.14 14.05 -43.89
N THR A 105 66.91 14.09 -44.97
CA THR A 105 68.14 13.30 -45.14
C THR A 105 69.26 14.22 -45.56
N LEU A 106 70.37 14.14 -44.83
CA LEU A 106 71.60 14.88 -45.12
C LEU A 106 72.74 13.90 -45.27
N ASP A 107 73.38 13.96 -46.44
CA ASP A 107 74.61 13.26 -46.79
C ASP A 107 75.67 14.36 -47.02
N THR A 108 76.65 14.45 -46.13
CA THR A 108 77.75 15.42 -46.24
C THR A 108 79.07 14.67 -46.33
N THR A 109 79.22 13.78 -47.31
CA THR A 109 80.43 12.99 -47.44
C THR A 109 81.62 13.90 -47.82
N ASP A 110 82.59 14.08 -46.91
CA ASP A 110 83.83 14.87 -47.13
C ASP A 110 85.09 13.99 -47.17
N SER A 111 86.08 14.43 -47.96
CA SER A 111 87.42 13.84 -48.04
C SER A 111 88.56 14.85 -47.76
N GLY A 112 88.19 16.06 -47.36
CA GLY A 112 88.99 17.25 -47.12
C GLY A 112 89.58 17.39 -45.71
N THR A 113 89.72 18.64 -45.25
CA THR A 113 90.40 18.95 -43.97
C THR A 113 89.57 19.73 -42.95
N ALA A 114 88.40 20.23 -43.31
CA ALA A 114 87.43 20.78 -42.36
C ALA A 114 86.40 19.69 -42.02
N GLY A 115 85.46 19.97 -41.11
CA GLY A 115 84.42 19.00 -40.72
C GLY A 115 83.03 19.58 -40.96
N ASN A 116 82.03 18.70 -41.02
CA ASN A 116 80.68 19.00 -41.46
C ASN A 116 79.72 19.19 -40.27
N THR A 117 78.70 20.03 -40.46
CA THR A 117 77.69 20.27 -39.42
C THR A 117 76.26 20.17 -39.95
N GLY A 118 75.44 19.36 -39.28
CA GLY A 118 74.04 19.16 -39.63
C GLY A 118 73.10 19.47 -38.47
N HIS A 119 72.04 20.23 -38.74
CA HIS A 119 70.99 20.56 -37.77
C HIS A 119 69.60 20.30 -38.37
N GLY A 120 68.77 19.51 -37.69
CA GLY A 120 67.40 19.24 -38.13
C GLY A 120 66.34 19.21 -37.02
N ASP A 121 65.15 19.72 -37.32
CA ASP A 121 63.90 19.51 -36.56
C ASP A 121 62.91 18.80 -37.49
N SER A 122 62.59 17.53 -37.24
CA SER A 122 61.76 16.76 -38.19
C SER A 122 61.06 15.53 -37.62
N ASN A 123 60.03 15.03 -38.32
CA ASN A 123 59.32 13.79 -37.95
C ASN A 123 60.02 12.50 -38.42
N GLY A 124 61.32 12.55 -38.72
CA GLY A 124 62.20 11.44 -39.07
C GLY A 124 63.46 11.97 -39.75
N PHE A 125 64.63 11.74 -39.13
CA PHE A 125 65.91 12.32 -39.56
C PHE A 125 66.97 11.22 -39.67
N ALA A 126 67.61 11.11 -40.84
CA ALA A 126 68.81 10.32 -41.03
C ALA A 126 69.96 11.24 -41.48
N LEU A 127 71.05 11.20 -40.72
CA LEU A 127 72.27 11.94 -41.02
C LEU A 127 73.41 10.95 -41.22
N ASP A 128 74.03 11.05 -42.40
CA ASP A 128 75.24 10.35 -42.79
C ASP A 128 76.34 11.41 -42.96
N THR A 129 77.28 11.45 -42.01
CA THR A 129 78.44 12.34 -42.04
C THR A 129 79.70 11.49 -42.15
N THR A 130 79.77 10.61 -43.15
CA THR A 130 80.94 9.75 -43.31
C THR A 130 82.15 10.60 -43.74
N ASP A 131 83.13 10.80 -42.85
CA ASP A 131 84.42 11.47 -43.13
C ASP A 131 85.59 10.46 -43.31
N SER A 132 86.50 10.80 -44.22
CA SER A 132 87.78 10.10 -44.44
C SER A 132 89.02 10.99 -44.22
N GLY A 133 88.80 12.23 -43.84
CA GLY A 133 89.74 13.33 -43.68
C GLY A 133 90.25 13.56 -42.25
N LYS A 134 90.46 14.83 -41.90
CA LYS A 134 90.98 15.26 -40.57
C LYS A 134 90.01 16.13 -39.78
N GLY A 135 88.88 16.51 -40.37
CA GLY A 135 87.80 17.22 -39.69
C GLY A 135 87.10 16.29 -38.71
N GLY A 136 86.19 16.81 -37.90
CA GLY A 136 85.31 15.97 -37.09
C GLY A 136 83.90 16.52 -37.21
N ASP A 137 82.91 15.63 -37.25
CA ASP A 137 81.57 15.99 -37.67
C ASP A 137 80.63 16.19 -36.47
N THR A 138 79.66 17.09 -36.64
CA THR A 138 78.66 17.37 -35.58
C THR A 138 77.24 17.33 -36.09
N GLY A 139 76.41 16.52 -35.43
CA GLY A 139 74.99 16.37 -35.74
C GLY A 139 74.10 16.74 -34.56
N HIS A 140 73.06 17.52 -34.80
CA HIS A 140 72.04 17.88 -33.82
C HIS A 140 70.63 17.61 -34.36
N GLY A 141 69.82 16.82 -33.64
CA GLY A 141 68.43 16.53 -34.02
C GLY A 141 67.43 16.59 -32.85
N ASP A 142 66.25 17.13 -33.10
CA ASP A 142 65.04 17.00 -32.26
C ASP A 142 63.96 16.33 -33.13
N SER A 143 63.65 15.05 -32.90
CA SER A 143 62.79 14.29 -33.83
C SER A 143 62.09 13.07 -33.23
N ASN A 144 60.96 12.66 -33.80
CA ASN A 144 60.21 11.45 -33.38
C ASN A 144 60.77 10.12 -33.96
N GLY A 145 62.09 10.04 -34.11
CA GLY A 145 62.84 8.88 -34.61
C GLY A 145 64.11 9.32 -35.34
N PHE A 146 65.27 9.05 -34.75
CA PHE A 146 66.57 9.55 -35.20
C PHE A 146 67.57 8.41 -35.41
N THR A 147 68.19 8.37 -36.58
CA THR A 147 69.34 7.48 -36.88
C THR A 147 70.52 8.34 -37.31
N LEU A 148 71.63 8.23 -36.57
CA LEU A 148 72.89 8.92 -36.88
C LEU A 148 73.97 7.88 -37.16
N ASP A 149 74.57 8.00 -38.34
CA ASP A 149 75.73 7.23 -38.77
C ASP A 149 76.89 8.21 -38.97
N THR A 150 77.87 8.16 -38.05
CA THR A 150 79.08 9.00 -38.06
C THR A 150 80.29 8.10 -38.24
N THR A 151 80.29 7.25 -39.27
CA THR A 151 81.37 6.29 -39.46
C THR A 151 82.65 7.00 -39.92
N ASP A 152 83.60 7.26 -39.00
CA ASP A 152 84.90 7.88 -39.28
C ASP A 152 86.02 6.83 -39.54
N SER A 153 86.88 7.13 -40.52
CA SER A 153 88.11 6.37 -40.83
C SER A 153 89.41 7.20 -40.72
N GLY A 154 89.29 8.48 -40.37
CA GLY A 154 90.32 9.50 -40.25
C GLY A 154 90.86 9.73 -38.83
N THR A 155 91.29 10.97 -38.54
CA THR A 155 91.82 11.36 -37.22
C THR A 155 90.93 12.36 -36.46
N GLY A 156 89.74 12.62 -37.01
CA GLY A 156 88.68 13.44 -36.43
C GLY A 156 88.07 12.83 -35.19
N GLY A 157 86.95 13.36 -34.73
CA GLY A 157 86.17 12.72 -33.68
C GLY A 157 84.79 13.35 -33.65
N ASP A 158 83.76 12.52 -33.63
CA ASP A 158 82.41 12.95 -33.96
C ASP A 158 81.54 13.18 -32.71
N ILE A 159 80.61 14.13 -32.83
CA ILE A 159 79.69 14.51 -31.74
C ILE A 159 78.24 14.52 -32.22
N GLY A 160 77.42 13.67 -31.62
CA GLY A 160 75.98 13.61 -31.85
C GLY A 160 75.16 14.05 -30.63
N TYR A 161 74.14 14.88 -30.85
CA TYR A 161 73.13 15.24 -29.84
C TYR A 161 71.71 14.93 -30.35
N GLY A 162 70.92 14.22 -29.55
CA GLY A 162 69.53 13.90 -29.89
C GLY A 162 68.57 13.98 -28.71
N ASP A 163 67.38 14.54 -28.92
CA ASP A 163 66.19 14.41 -28.07
C ASP A 163 65.11 13.70 -28.90
N SER A 164 64.86 12.41 -28.66
CA SER A 164 63.94 11.63 -29.50
C SER A 164 63.27 10.47 -28.79
N ASN A 165 62.02 10.20 -29.20
CA ASN A 165 61.26 9.03 -28.81
C ASN A 165 61.70 7.79 -29.62
N GLY A 166 62.91 7.29 -29.34
CA GLY A 166 63.53 6.12 -29.98
C GLY A 166 64.82 6.48 -30.71
N PHE A 167 65.96 6.18 -30.07
CA PHE A 167 67.30 6.55 -30.51
C PHE A 167 68.15 5.30 -30.79
N THR A 168 68.73 5.20 -31.99
CA THR A 168 69.76 4.22 -32.34
C THR A 168 70.99 4.94 -32.87
N LEU A 169 72.13 4.74 -32.20
CA LEU A 169 73.42 5.36 -32.51
C LEU A 169 74.41 4.28 -32.93
N ASP A 170 75.00 4.43 -34.12
CA ASP A 170 76.11 3.62 -34.60
C ASP A 170 77.35 4.53 -34.76
N THR A 171 78.31 4.40 -33.84
CA THR A 171 79.57 5.18 -33.80
C THR A 171 80.75 4.23 -34.02
N THR A 172 80.72 3.46 -35.11
CA THR A 172 81.75 2.45 -35.35
C THR A 172 83.05 3.10 -35.86
N ASP A 173 83.91 3.51 -34.93
CA ASP A 173 85.24 4.10 -35.18
C ASP A 173 86.31 3.03 -35.51
N SER A 174 87.09 3.26 -36.57
CA SER A 174 88.27 2.45 -36.93
C SER A 174 89.60 3.23 -36.91
N GLY A 175 89.57 4.52 -36.56
CA GLY A 175 90.66 5.47 -36.42
C GLY A 175 91.19 5.61 -34.99
N THR A 176 91.72 6.80 -34.65
CA THR A 176 92.29 7.11 -33.30
C THR A 176 91.56 8.26 -32.58
N GLY A 177 90.45 8.74 -33.16
CA GLY A 177 89.51 9.68 -32.57
C GLY A 177 88.78 9.08 -31.39
N GLY A 178 87.80 9.78 -30.83
CA GLY A 178 86.98 9.21 -29.77
C GLY A 178 85.61 9.88 -29.76
N ASP A 179 84.58 9.08 -30.04
CA ASP A 179 83.24 9.61 -30.28
C ASP A 179 82.46 9.79 -28.97
N THR A 180 81.58 10.80 -28.94
CA THR A 180 80.68 11.01 -27.80
C THR A 180 79.25 11.30 -28.25
N GLY A 181 78.29 10.58 -27.68
CA GLY A 181 76.85 10.81 -27.87
C GLY A 181 76.13 11.03 -26.53
N VAL A 182 75.16 11.94 -26.50
CA VAL A 182 74.27 12.17 -25.35
C VAL A 182 72.82 12.20 -25.84
N GLY A 183 71.96 11.37 -25.23
CA GLY A 183 70.51 11.38 -25.46
C GLY A 183 69.72 11.40 -24.16
N ASP A 184 68.62 12.15 -24.14
CA ASP A 184 67.59 12.11 -23.09
C ASP A 184 66.32 11.48 -23.70
N SER A 185 65.76 10.46 -23.06
CA SER A 185 64.48 9.88 -23.47
C SER A 185 63.55 9.89 -22.26
N ASN A 186 62.53 10.74 -22.31
CA ASN A 186 61.52 10.80 -21.26
C ASN A 186 60.63 9.54 -21.29
N GLU A 187 60.82 8.66 -20.30
CA GLU A 187 59.97 7.49 -20.07
C GLU A 187 58.60 7.94 -19.52
N PHE A 188 57.54 7.91 -20.33
CA PHE A 188 56.18 8.05 -19.83
C PHE A 188 55.76 6.74 -19.15
N ALA A 189 55.52 6.80 -17.83
CA ALA A 189 54.91 5.70 -17.09
C ALA A 189 53.49 5.45 -17.61
N LEU A 190 53.31 4.39 -18.41
CA LEU A 190 52.02 3.94 -18.90
C LEU A 190 51.23 3.30 -17.75
N ASP A 191 50.13 3.93 -17.34
CA ASP A 191 49.20 3.34 -16.38
C ASP A 191 48.33 2.28 -17.07
N THR A 192 48.49 1.03 -16.64
CA THR A 192 47.79 -0.14 -17.17
C THR A 192 46.97 -0.88 -16.10
N THR A 193 46.88 -0.34 -14.89
CA THR A 193 46.23 -1.01 -13.77
C THR A 193 44.82 -0.50 -13.59
N PRO A 194 43.77 -1.35 -13.71
CA PRO A 194 42.42 -0.92 -13.42
C PRO A 194 42.21 -0.61 -11.93
N PRO A 195 41.38 0.38 -11.58
CA PRO A 195 41.03 0.66 -10.20
C PRO A 195 40.28 -0.50 -9.53
N VAL A 196 40.42 -0.59 -8.21
CA VAL A 196 39.70 -1.56 -7.35
C VAL A 196 38.57 -0.86 -6.61
N ILE A 197 37.34 -1.34 -6.77
CA ILE A 197 36.16 -0.83 -6.06
C ILE A 197 35.94 -1.64 -4.77
N THR A 198 35.63 -0.95 -3.67
CA THR A 198 35.24 -1.56 -2.38
C THR A 198 33.94 -0.94 -1.88
N LEU A 199 32.89 -1.74 -1.69
CA LEU A 199 31.61 -1.26 -1.16
C LEU A 199 31.76 -0.74 0.29
N ILE A 200 31.08 0.37 0.61
CA ILE A 200 30.89 0.79 2.01
C ILE A 200 29.68 0.05 2.56
N GLY A 201 29.92 -0.97 3.41
CA GLY A 201 28.87 -1.83 3.96
C GLY A 201 28.65 -3.11 3.16
N ASN A 202 27.50 -3.76 3.37
CA ASN A 202 27.24 -5.10 2.83
C ASN A 202 26.94 -5.10 1.32
N THR A 203 27.27 -6.21 0.67
CA THR A 203 26.90 -6.52 -0.73
C THR A 203 25.40 -6.74 -0.89
N THR A 204 24.76 -7.34 0.11
CA THR A 204 23.31 -7.53 0.19
C THR A 204 22.78 -6.91 1.48
N THR A 205 21.71 -6.12 1.37
CA THR A 205 21.02 -5.54 2.53
C THR A 205 19.52 -5.71 2.40
N THR A 206 18.86 -6.01 3.51
CA THR A 206 17.40 -6.01 3.62
C THR A 206 16.95 -4.61 4.05
N HIS A 207 15.88 -4.09 3.44
CA HIS A 207 15.35 -2.75 3.70
C HIS A 207 13.82 -2.81 3.87
N PRO A 208 13.23 -2.18 4.90
CA PRO A 208 11.79 -2.17 5.06
C PRO A 208 11.11 -1.30 4.00
N ALA A 209 10.05 -1.85 3.40
CA ALA A 209 9.20 -1.14 2.46
C ALA A 209 8.59 0.13 3.09
N SER A 210 8.21 1.09 2.24
CA SER A 210 7.60 2.38 2.59
C SER A 210 8.53 3.33 3.39
N THR A 211 9.82 3.02 3.49
CA THR A 211 10.83 3.91 4.10
C THR A 211 11.89 4.32 3.07
N PRO A 212 12.33 5.58 3.01
CA PRO A 212 13.34 5.99 2.04
C PRO A 212 14.66 5.20 2.20
N TYR A 213 15.19 4.66 1.11
CA TYR A 213 16.51 4.02 1.08
C TYR A 213 17.59 5.05 0.70
N VAL A 214 18.65 5.12 1.49
CA VAL A 214 19.84 5.92 1.20
C VAL A 214 21.03 4.99 1.07
N ASP A 215 21.67 5.03 -0.10
CA ASP A 215 22.82 4.21 -0.41
C ASP A 215 24.09 4.71 0.29
N GLN A 216 24.89 3.80 0.84
CA GLN A 216 26.14 4.15 1.55
C GLN A 216 27.31 4.45 0.60
N GLY A 217 27.16 4.20 -0.70
CA GLY A 217 28.23 4.37 -1.68
C GLY A 217 29.24 3.22 -1.70
N ALA A 218 30.34 3.48 -2.42
CA ALA A 218 31.54 2.65 -2.49
C ALA A 218 32.77 3.56 -2.52
N ASN A 219 33.95 2.99 -2.32
CA ASN A 219 35.24 3.64 -2.55
C ASN A 219 35.95 2.98 -3.72
N TRP A 220 36.88 3.70 -4.35
CA TRP A 220 37.82 3.13 -5.32
C TRP A 220 39.25 3.49 -4.92
N THR A 221 40.19 2.61 -5.26
CA THR A 221 41.63 2.82 -5.13
C THR A 221 42.33 2.39 -6.40
N ASP A 222 43.29 3.17 -6.83
CA ASP A 222 44.14 2.92 -7.98
C ASP A 222 45.62 3.19 -7.61
N LEU A 223 46.56 2.55 -8.31
CA LEU A 223 47.98 2.69 -8.02
C LEU A 223 48.54 4.05 -8.45
N VAL A 224 48.04 4.61 -9.55
CA VAL A 224 48.51 5.85 -10.16
C VAL A 224 47.56 7.01 -9.86
N ASP A 225 46.24 6.78 -9.97
CA ASP A 225 45.20 7.80 -9.78
C ASP A 225 44.76 8.00 -8.32
N GLY A 226 45.25 7.18 -7.40
CA GLY A 226 45.03 7.36 -5.96
C GLY A 226 43.74 6.74 -5.45
N SER A 227 42.82 7.52 -4.87
CA SER A 227 41.59 6.96 -4.29
C SER A 227 40.45 7.97 -4.19
N GLY A 228 39.22 7.48 -4.11
CA GLY A 228 38.03 8.32 -3.99
C GLY A 228 36.76 7.58 -3.59
N SER A 229 35.63 8.29 -3.64
CA SER A 229 34.29 7.75 -3.35
C SER A 229 33.43 7.71 -4.60
N LEU A 230 32.55 6.71 -4.67
CA LEU A 230 31.60 6.49 -5.75
C LEU A 230 30.17 6.60 -5.23
N LYS A 231 29.33 7.28 -6.02
CA LYS A 231 27.88 7.16 -5.91
C LYS A 231 27.42 6.07 -6.88
N GLY A 232 26.60 5.15 -6.38
CA GLY A 232 26.06 4.08 -7.20
C GLY A 232 25.09 4.58 -8.26
N SER A 233 25.02 3.84 -9.36
CA SER A 233 24.05 4.03 -10.44
C SER A 233 22.92 3.00 -10.30
N GLY A 234 21.68 3.47 -10.22
CA GLY A 234 20.50 2.64 -9.96
C GLY A 234 19.49 3.36 -9.07
N LYS A 235 18.25 2.86 -9.03
CA LYS A 235 17.18 3.39 -8.17
C LYS A 235 16.54 2.22 -7.43
N VAL A 236 16.45 2.35 -6.11
CA VAL A 236 15.67 1.44 -5.26
C VAL A 236 14.27 2.03 -5.13
N ASP A 237 13.25 1.32 -5.62
CA ASP A 237 11.86 1.65 -5.30
C ASP A 237 11.51 1.06 -3.94
N HIS A 238 11.54 1.91 -2.92
CA HIS A 238 11.28 1.49 -1.55
C HIS A 238 9.81 1.22 -1.25
N ASN A 239 8.87 1.53 -2.16
CA ASN A 239 7.44 1.24 -1.95
C ASN A 239 7.05 -0.16 -2.43
N THR A 240 7.89 -0.79 -3.25
CA THR A 240 7.56 -2.06 -3.89
C THR A 240 8.52 -3.13 -3.40
N PRO A 241 8.06 -4.15 -2.65
CA PRO A 241 8.89 -5.28 -2.27
C PRO A 241 9.56 -5.96 -3.47
N GLY A 242 10.83 -6.29 -3.35
CA GLY A 242 11.63 -6.80 -4.46
C GLY A 242 13.13 -6.68 -4.22
N ILE A 243 13.92 -7.19 -5.16
CA ILE A 243 15.39 -7.06 -5.14
C ILE A 243 15.79 -6.01 -6.17
N TYR A 244 16.46 -4.97 -5.70
CA TYR A 244 16.99 -3.89 -6.52
C TYR A 244 18.52 -3.97 -6.56
N GLN A 245 19.10 -3.53 -7.67
CA GLN A 245 20.54 -3.50 -7.86
C GLN A 245 21.04 -2.06 -8.02
N ILE A 246 22.20 -1.80 -7.41
CA ILE A 246 22.96 -0.56 -7.56
C ILE A 246 24.35 -0.93 -8.07
N ALA A 247 24.76 -0.37 -9.21
CA ALA A 247 26.03 -0.65 -9.86
C ALA A 247 27.06 0.47 -9.59
N TYR A 248 28.28 0.07 -9.24
CA TYR A 248 29.42 0.96 -9.06
C TYR A 248 30.44 0.69 -10.15
N ASN A 249 30.71 1.73 -10.93
CA ASN A 249 31.67 1.73 -12.03
C ASN A 249 32.63 2.87 -11.83
N TYR A 250 33.90 2.65 -12.17
CA TYR A 250 34.90 3.69 -12.22
C TYR A 250 35.89 3.35 -13.34
N THR A 251 36.25 4.36 -14.12
CA THR A 251 37.30 4.30 -15.14
C THR A 251 38.27 5.39 -14.77
N ASP A 252 39.55 5.02 -14.72
CA ASP A 252 40.65 5.91 -14.35
C ASP A 252 40.97 6.91 -15.47
N GLN A 253 41.99 7.75 -15.30
CA GLN A 253 42.36 8.77 -16.28
C GLN A 253 43.04 8.18 -17.52
N ALA A 254 43.70 7.02 -17.39
CA ALA A 254 44.33 6.29 -18.48
C ALA A 254 43.33 5.45 -19.30
N GLY A 255 42.09 5.31 -18.84
CA GLY A 255 41.02 4.59 -19.51
C GLY A 255 40.84 3.14 -19.04
N ASN A 256 41.54 2.69 -17.99
CA ASN A 256 41.35 1.36 -17.45
C ASN A 256 40.06 1.30 -16.61
N ALA A 257 39.15 0.40 -16.98
CA ALA A 257 37.86 0.25 -16.31
C ALA A 257 37.92 -0.78 -15.18
N ALA A 258 37.51 -0.38 -13.98
CA ALA A 258 37.35 -1.27 -12.84
C ALA A 258 36.28 -2.35 -13.12
N GLN A 259 36.41 -3.50 -12.45
CA GLN A 259 35.32 -4.48 -12.41
C GLN A 259 34.09 -3.88 -11.71
N THR A 260 32.93 -3.88 -12.40
CA THR A 260 31.67 -3.44 -11.80
C THR A 260 31.33 -4.25 -10.55
N ILE A 261 31.07 -3.57 -9.45
CA ILE A 261 30.52 -4.17 -8.25
C ILE A 261 29.05 -3.79 -8.11
N TYR A 262 28.24 -4.74 -7.63
CA TYR A 262 26.82 -4.55 -7.38
C TYR A 262 26.51 -4.60 -5.89
N ARG A 263 25.60 -3.73 -5.46
CA ARG A 263 24.86 -3.87 -4.20
C ARG A 263 23.44 -4.32 -4.51
N PHE A 264 22.98 -5.35 -3.80
CA PHE A 264 21.62 -5.85 -3.85
C PHE A 264 20.84 -5.35 -2.63
N VAL A 265 19.72 -4.67 -2.87
CA VAL A 265 18.82 -4.16 -1.84
C VAL A 265 17.52 -4.94 -1.91
N GLN A 266 17.28 -5.81 -0.93
CA GLN A 266 16.05 -6.57 -0.81
C GLN A 266 15.04 -5.74 -0.01
N VAL A 267 14.10 -5.10 -0.69
CA VAL A 267 12.97 -4.41 -0.08
C VAL A 267 11.95 -5.46 0.34
N VAL A 268 11.63 -5.48 1.63
CA VAL A 268 10.65 -6.41 2.22
C VAL A 268 9.61 -5.62 3.00
N ASP A 269 8.38 -6.07 2.92
CA ASP A 269 7.34 -5.57 3.80
C ASP A 269 7.31 -6.40 5.09
N GLN A 270 7.36 -5.69 6.22
CA GLN A 270 7.39 -6.23 7.58
C GLN A 270 6.33 -5.60 8.48
N GLN A 271 5.46 -4.74 7.91
CA GLN A 271 4.48 -4.00 8.69
C GLN A 271 3.17 -4.75 8.69
N ALA A 272 2.65 -5.06 9.87
CA ALA A 272 1.33 -5.64 9.98
C ALA A 272 0.23 -4.61 9.67
N PRO A 273 -0.85 -5.00 8.99
CA PRO A 273 -1.98 -4.12 8.75
C PRO A 273 -2.66 -3.67 10.05
N THR A 274 -3.26 -2.48 10.04
CA THR A 274 -4.06 -1.96 11.15
C THR A 274 -5.54 -2.15 10.89
N ILE A 275 -6.29 -2.72 11.84
CA ILE A 275 -7.74 -2.92 11.75
C ILE A 275 -8.47 -1.81 12.53
N THR A 276 -9.53 -1.26 11.94
CA THR A 276 -10.43 -0.28 12.57
C THR A 276 -11.88 -0.75 12.43
N LEU A 277 -12.62 -0.78 13.54
CA LEU A 277 -14.03 -1.16 13.57
C LEU A 277 -14.93 -0.08 12.95
N ASN A 278 -15.97 -0.49 12.22
CA ASN A 278 -17.04 0.42 11.83
C ASN A 278 -18.06 0.50 12.98
N GLY A 279 -18.08 1.60 13.73
CA GLY A 279 -18.93 1.74 14.91
C GLY A 279 -18.33 1.10 16.16
N ASP A 280 -19.17 0.86 17.16
CA ASP A 280 -18.71 0.57 18.52
C ASP A 280 -18.05 -0.81 18.67
N SER A 281 -17.14 -0.90 19.65
CA SER A 281 -16.50 -2.15 20.05
C SER A 281 -17.37 -2.99 20.99
N ASN A 282 -18.30 -2.36 21.69
CA ASN A 282 -19.25 -2.99 22.60
C ASN A 282 -20.66 -2.55 22.22
N ILE A 283 -21.55 -3.51 21.97
CA ILE A 283 -22.93 -3.27 21.56
C ILE A 283 -23.87 -4.02 22.50
N THR A 284 -24.89 -3.35 23.01
CA THR A 284 -26.04 -4.01 23.65
C THR A 284 -27.13 -4.20 22.60
N HIS A 285 -27.67 -5.40 22.47
CA HIS A 285 -28.62 -5.77 21.43
C HIS A 285 -29.83 -6.49 22.02
N GLU A 286 -31.04 -6.12 21.57
CA GLU A 286 -32.28 -6.72 22.07
C GLU A 286 -32.48 -8.13 21.50
N ALA A 287 -32.74 -9.07 22.40
CA ALA A 287 -32.96 -10.47 22.07
C ALA A 287 -34.20 -10.66 21.16
N GLY A 288 -34.16 -11.68 20.31
CA GLY A 288 -35.24 -11.98 19.36
C GLY A 288 -35.28 -11.06 18.12
N THR A 289 -34.49 -9.99 18.09
CA THR A 289 -34.38 -9.11 16.91
C THR A 289 -33.19 -9.48 16.03
N THR A 290 -33.20 -9.04 14.77
CA THR A 290 -32.09 -9.30 13.83
C THR A 290 -30.90 -8.40 14.14
N TYR A 291 -29.71 -8.99 14.26
CA TYR A 291 -28.45 -8.26 14.39
C TYR A 291 -27.68 -8.31 13.07
N ILE A 292 -27.21 -7.15 12.60
CA ILE A 292 -26.33 -7.02 11.43
C ILE A 292 -25.05 -6.34 11.90
N ASP A 293 -23.93 -7.04 11.74
CA ASP A 293 -22.62 -6.52 12.11
C ASP A 293 -22.16 -5.43 11.13
N ALA A 294 -21.67 -4.30 11.66
CA ALA A 294 -21.22 -3.18 10.84
C ALA A 294 -19.85 -3.42 10.16
N GLY A 295 -19.18 -4.51 10.50
CA GLY A 295 -17.87 -4.87 9.95
C GLY A 295 -16.71 -4.06 10.53
N ALA A 296 -15.56 -4.23 9.87
CA ALA A 296 -14.33 -3.50 10.13
C ALA A 296 -13.52 -3.38 8.83
N TYR A 297 -12.66 -2.38 8.72
CA TYR A 297 -11.72 -2.23 7.62
C TYR A 297 -10.27 -2.38 8.10
N TRP A 298 -9.37 -2.72 7.18
CA TRP A 298 -7.93 -2.73 7.42
C TRP A 298 -7.23 -1.72 6.52
N SER A 299 -6.06 -1.25 6.95
CA SER A 299 -5.14 -0.43 6.16
C SER A 299 -3.70 -0.85 6.38
N ASP A 300 -2.92 -0.83 5.32
CA ASP A 300 -1.50 -1.12 5.28
C ASP A 300 -0.78 -0.17 4.30
N SER A 301 0.51 0.08 4.53
CA SER A 301 1.30 1.02 3.73
C SER A 301 1.68 0.50 2.33
N VAL A 302 1.76 -0.82 2.15
CA VAL A 302 2.15 -1.52 0.92
C VAL A 302 0.91 -2.13 0.24
N ASP A 303 0.06 -2.80 1.00
CA ASP A 303 -1.12 -3.52 0.47
C ASP A 303 -2.38 -2.64 0.34
N GLY A 304 -2.35 -1.41 0.84
CA GLY A 304 -3.43 -0.44 0.70
C GLY A 304 -4.52 -0.59 1.77
N LYS A 305 -5.79 -0.76 1.38
CA LYS A 305 -6.91 -0.84 2.35
C LYS A 305 -8.06 -1.70 1.84
N GLY A 306 -8.82 -2.29 2.76
CA GLY A 306 -9.94 -3.17 2.43
C GLY A 306 -10.84 -3.50 3.62
N THR A 307 -11.71 -4.51 3.46
CA THR A 307 -12.57 -5.02 4.55
C THR A 307 -11.86 -6.15 5.28
N ALA A 308 -11.90 -6.17 6.61
CA ALA A 308 -11.28 -7.21 7.41
C ALA A 308 -12.11 -8.51 7.37
N TYR A 309 -11.44 -9.65 7.52
CA TYR A 309 -12.10 -10.94 7.66
C TYR A 309 -12.80 -11.02 9.01
N THR A 310 -14.03 -11.53 8.99
CA THR A 310 -14.88 -11.69 10.18
C THR A 310 -14.92 -13.14 10.61
N ASN A 311 -14.85 -13.38 11.92
CA ASN A 311 -15.03 -14.70 12.51
C ASN A 311 -15.88 -14.59 13.79
N GLY A 312 -16.81 -15.52 13.95
CA GLY A 312 -17.80 -15.50 15.04
C GLY A 312 -19.22 -15.26 14.52
N THR A 313 -20.20 -15.61 15.36
CA THR A 313 -21.64 -15.48 15.06
C THR A 313 -22.37 -15.02 16.32
N VAL A 314 -23.44 -14.25 16.14
CA VAL A 314 -24.31 -13.82 17.24
C VAL A 314 -25.62 -14.58 17.14
N VAL A 315 -26.01 -15.25 18.22
CA VAL A 315 -27.30 -15.96 18.31
C VAL A 315 -28.28 -15.04 19.03
N THR A 316 -29.06 -14.28 18.28
CA THR A 316 -29.84 -13.15 18.84
C THR A 316 -31.04 -13.57 19.67
N ASN A 317 -31.51 -14.82 19.57
CA ASN A 317 -32.62 -15.33 20.38
C ASN A 317 -32.15 -15.94 21.72
N VAL A 318 -30.87 -15.84 22.06
CA VAL A 318 -30.33 -16.34 23.31
C VAL A 318 -29.55 -15.22 24.00
N PRO A 319 -30.08 -14.66 25.11
CA PRO A 319 -29.35 -13.67 25.90
C PRO A 319 -27.97 -14.18 26.31
N GLY A 320 -26.98 -13.31 26.24
CA GLY A 320 -25.58 -13.65 26.49
C GLY A 320 -24.59 -12.75 25.78
N ILE A 321 -23.30 -13.00 26.03
CA ILE A 321 -22.21 -12.22 25.43
C ILE A 321 -21.61 -13.01 24.27
N TYR A 322 -21.58 -12.37 23.09
CA TYR A 322 -21.00 -12.90 21.87
C TYR A 322 -19.81 -12.06 21.45
N THR A 323 -18.86 -12.67 20.75
CA THR A 323 -17.68 -11.98 20.25
C THR A 323 -17.51 -12.24 18.76
N ILE A 324 -17.34 -11.17 17.99
CA ILE A 324 -16.90 -11.21 16.59
C ILE A 324 -15.45 -10.72 16.57
N SER A 325 -14.54 -11.52 16.01
CA SER A 325 -13.13 -11.16 15.87
C SER A 325 -12.83 -10.77 14.42
N TYR A 326 -12.11 -9.68 14.25
CA TYR A 326 -11.65 -9.20 12.95
C TYR A 326 -10.16 -9.50 12.78
N SER A 327 -9.80 -9.95 11.58
CA SER A 327 -8.42 -10.31 11.24
C SER A 327 -8.14 -9.97 9.78
N PHE A 328 -6.86 -9.76 9.48
CA PHE A 328 -6.36 -9.63 8.12
C PHE A 328 -4.87 -9.97 8.13
N THR A 329 -4.39 -10.59 7.06
CA THR A 329 -2.98 -10.87 6.82
C THR A 329 -2.68 -10.37 5.43
N ASP A 330 -1.65 -9.53 5.30
CA ASP A 330 -1.26 -8.96 4.01
C ASP A 330 -0.63 -10.01 3.07
N SER A 331 -0.25 -9.57 1.86
CA SER A 331 0.37 -10.44 0.86
C SER A 331 1.78 -10.92 1.26
N SER A 332 2.44 -10.21 2.16
CA SER A 332 3.77 -10.52 2.70
C SER A 332 3.73 -11.48 3.88
N GLY A 333 2.54 -11.75 4.43
CA GLY A 333 2.31 -12.65 5.55
C GLY A 333 2.30 -11.98 6.93
N ASN A 334 2.33 -10.65 7.02
CA ASN A 334 2.23 -9.97 8.31
C ASN A 334 0.77 -9.95 8.77
N ALA A 335 0.50 -10.54 9.94
CA ALA A 335 -0.83 -10.62 10.49
C ALA A 335 -1.15 -9.40 11.35
N ALA A 336 -2.28 -8.74 11.07
CA ALA A 336 -2.82 -7.69 11.90
C ALA A 336 -3.13 -8.21 13.31
N LYS A 337 -2.98 -7.36 14.32
CA LYS A 337 -3.51 -7.67 15.66
C LYS A 337 -5.03 -7.81 15.57
N SER A 338 -5.54 -8.97 15.98
CA SER A 338 -7.00 -9.20 15.95
C SER A 338 -7.73 -8.23 16.87
N VAL A 339 -8.80 -7.64 16.35
CA VAL A 339 -9.66 -6.70 17.08
C VAL A 339 -11.00 -7.39 17.34
N PRO A 340 -11.44 -7.52 18.60
CA PRO A 340 -12.76 -8.05 18.91
C PRO A 340 -13.83 -6.95 18.96
N ARG A 341 -15.06 -7.32 18.58
CA ARG A 341 -16.31 -6.65 18.94
C ARG A 341 -17.11 -7.55 19.86
N THR A 342 -17.60 -7.00 20.96
CA THR A 342 -18.45 -7.69 21.92
C THR A 342 -19.90 -7.27 21.75
N ILE A 343 -20.80 -8.24 21.67
CA ILE A 343 -22.23 -8.03 21.56
C ILE A 343 -22.89 -8.66 22.79
N GLU A 344 -23.45 -7.84 23.65
CA GLU A 344 -24.27 -8.27 24.78
C GLU A 344 -25.73 -8.32 24.34
N VAL A 345 -26.23 -9.53 24.13
CA VAL A 345 -27.65 -9.76 23.82
C VAL A 345 -28.41 -9.80 25.14
N VAL A 346 -29.33 -8.87 25.32
CA VAL A 346 -30.20 -8.74 26.50
C VAL A 346 -31.65 -8.87 26.10
N ASP A 347 -32.45 -9.46 26.95
CA ASP A 347 -33.88 -9.52 26.78
C ASP A 347 -34.53 -8.56 27.78
N THR A 348 -35.07 -7.46 27.26
CA THR A 348 -35.71 -6.41 28.06
C THR A 348 -37.23 -6.36 27.85
N THR A 349 -37.77 -7.25 27.01
CA THR A 349 -39.18 -7.22 26.62
C THR A 349 -40.00 -8.11 27.55
N PRO A 350 -41.01 -7.59 28.27
CA PRO A 350 -41.85 -8.42 29.11
C PRO A 350 -42.84 -9.28 28.31
N PRO A 351 -43.28 -10.42 28.86
CA PRO A 351 -44.36 -11.19 28.27
C PRO A 351 -45.66 -10.40 28.17
N VAL A 352 -46.50 -10.75 27.19
CA VAL A 352 -47.85 -10.20 27.00
C VAL A 352 -48.88 -11.22 27.45
N ILE A 353 -49.81 -10.85 28.33
CA ILE A 353 -50.89 -11.74 28.81
C ILE A 353 -52.16 -11.52 27.98
N ILE A 354 -52.79 -12.63 27.58
CA ILE A 354 -54.04 -12.68 26.81
C ILE A 354 -55.06 -13.52 27.60
N LEU A 355 -56.18 -12.90 27.99
CA LEU A 355 -57.30 -13.56 28.66
C LEU A 355 -58.02 -14.52 27.71
N ILE A 356 -58.42 -15.69 28.22
CA ILE A 356 -59.27 -16.64 27.49
C ILE A 356 -60.73 -16.38 27.88
N GLY A 357 -61.54 -15.87 26.96
CA GLY A 357 -62.94 -15.49 27.24
C GLY A 357 -63.08 -14.12 27.90
N ASP A 358 -64.24 -13.84 28.49
CA ASP A 358 -64.60 -12.47 28.87
C ASP A 358 -63.91 -11.98 30.15
N ALA A 359 -63.48 -10.72 30.14
CA ALA A 359 -62.86 -10.09 31.30
C ALA A 359 -63.85 -9.84 32.45
N ASN A 360 -65.14 -9.73 32.15
CA ASN A 360 -66.21 -9.54 33.13
C ASN A 360 -67.23 -10.67 33.00
N ILE A 361 -67.48 -11.39 34.08
CA ILE A 361 -68.42 -12.51 34.14
C ILE A 361 -69.47 -12.22 35.20
N ILE A 362 -70.74 -12.46 34.88
CA ILE A 362 -71.82 -12.55 35.87
C ILE A 362 -72.03 -14.03 36.15
N HIS A 363 -71.99 -14.43 37.42
CA HIS A 363 -72.07 -15.82 37.85
C HIS A 363 -73.10 -15.98 38.96
N PRO A 364 -74.02 -16.95 38.90
CA PRO A 364 -74.98 -17.19 39.98
C PRO A 364 -74.28 -17.74 41.24
N VAL A 365 -74.68 -17.26 42.42
CA VAL A 365 -74.22 -17.82 43.69
C VAL A 365 -74.68 -19.29 43.84
N GLY A 366 -73.91 -20.10 44.56
CA GLY A 366 -74.17 -21.54 44.76
C GLY A 366 -73.69 -22.45 43.63
N PHE A 367 -73.41 -21.90 42.44
CA PHE A 367 -72.94 -22.68 41.29
C PHE A 367 -71.42 -22.75 41.19
N VAL A 368 -70.90 -23.89 40.73
CA VAL A 368 -69.45 -24.06 40.50
C VAL A 368 -68.96 -23.08 39.44
N TYR A 369 -67.98 -22.24 39.80
CA TYR A 369 -67.26 -21.38 38.87
C TYR A 369 -65.93 -22.03 38.48
N THR A 370 -65.67 -22.14 37.17
CA THR A 370 -64.37 -22.59 36.63
C THR A 370 -63.77 -21.47 35.78
N ASP A 371 -62.60 -20.98 36.19
CA ASP A 371 -61.91 -19.93 35.45
C ASP A 371 -61.37 -20.45 34.11
N SER A 372 -61.60 -19.69 33.03
CA SER A 372 -61.10 -20.03 31.70
C SER A 372 -59.59 -19.78 31.55
N GLY A 373 -58.98 -19.03 32.49
CA GLY A 373 -57.56 -18.76 32.51
C GLY A 373 -57.12 -17.63 31.58
N ALA A 374 -55.80 -17.51 31.45
CA ALA A 374 -55.11 -16.66 30.50
C ALA A 374 -53.82 -17.37 30.05
N PHE A 375 -53.33 -17.02 28.86
CA PHE A 375 -52.01 -17.43 28.39
C PHE A 375 -51.12 -16.20 28.22
N TRP A 376 -49.80 -16.40 28.15
CA TRP A 376 -48.84 -15.35 27.85
C TRP A 376 -48.01 -15.74 26.64
N THR A 377 -47.50 -14.73 25.94
CA THR A 377 -46.57 -14.85 24.82
C THR A 377 -45.39 -13.91 25.01
N ASP A 378 -44.21 -14.34 24.60
CA ASP A 378 -42.94 -13.63 24.67
C ASP A 378 -42.06 -13.95 23.44
N ALA A 379 -41.24 -13.01 22.99
CA ALA A 379 -40.43 -13.16 21.79
C ALA A 379 -39.27 -14.16 21.95
N VAL A 380 -38.73 -14.29 23.17
CA VAL A 380 -37.56 -15.12 23.50
C VAL A 380 -38.00 -16.40 24.22
N ASP A 381 -38.92 -16.28 25.17
CA ASP A 381 -39.38 -17.38 26.02
C ASP A 381 -40.60 -18.14 25.49
N GLY A 382 -41.18 -17.69 24.38
CA GLY A 382 -42.24 -18.40 23.67
C GLY A 382 -43.62 -18.15 24.27
N GLN A 383 -44.32 -19.16 24.76
CA GLN A 383 -45.67 -19.00 25.29
C GLN A 383 -45.99 -20.00 26.40
N GLY A 384 -46.96 -19.66 27.26
CA GLY A 384 -47.37 -20.51 28.37
C GLY A 384 -48.69 -20.08 29.02
N LYS A 385 -49.10 -20.79 30.07
CA LYS A 385 -50.26 -20.39 30.89
C LYS A 385 -49.83 -19.31 31.88
N ALA A 386 -50.64 -18.27 32.04
CA ALA A 386 -50.41 -17.25 33.05
C ALA A 386 -50.70 -17.82 34.45
N GLN A 387 -49.93 -17.36 35.43
CA GLN A 387 -50.13 -17.71 36.83
C GLN A 387 -51.26 -16.87 37.40
N THR A 388 -52.08 -17.45 38.28
CA THR A 388 -53.26 -16.79 38.85
C THR A 388 -53.06 -16.45 40.32
N LYS A 389 -53.67 -15.35 40.74
CA LYS A 389 -53.81 -14.94 42.14
C LYS A 389 -55.23 -14.44 42.38
N GLY A 390 -55.82 -14.86 43.49
CA GLY A 390 -57.23 -14.59 43.81
C GLY A 390 -58.11 -15.82 43.56
N GLN A 391 -59.29 -15.81 44.17
CA GLN A 391 -60.31 -16.86 44.06
C GLN A 391 -61.69 -16.19 44.06
N VAL A 392 -62.66 -16.82 43.41
CA VAL A 392 -64.06 -16.40 43.43
C VAL A 392 -64.74 -17.14 44.56
N ASN A 393 -65.35 -16.41 45.51
CA ASN A 393 -66.20 -17.04 46.51
C ASN A 393 -67.61 -17.19 45.94
N ILE A 394 -67.95 -18.41 45.53
CA ILE A 394 -69.27 -18.73 44.96
C ILE A 394 -70.37 -18.87 46.01
N THR A 395 -70.08 -18.69 47.30
CA THR A 395 -71.06 -18.86 48.37
C THR A 395 -71.66 -17.54 48.85
N GLU A 396 -71.18 -16.41 48.34
CA GLU A 396 -71.56 -15.09 48.82
C GLU A 396 -71.63 -14.14 47.62
N PRO A 397 -72.76 -13.45 47.39
CA PRO A 397 -72.85 -12.44 46.36
C PRO A 397 -71.79 -11.35 46.55
N GLY A 398 -71.18 -10.90 45.45
CA GLY A 398 -70.10 -9.95 45.51
C GLY A 398 -69.25 -9.93 44.25
N ILE A 399 -68.32 -8.97 44.19
CA ILE A 399 -67.40 -8.82 43.07
C ILE A 399 -66.04 -9.37 43.46
N TYR A 400 -65.61 -10.42 42.77
CA TYR A 400 -64.33 -11.09 42.97
C TYR A 400 -63.40 -10.84 41.78
N SER A 401 -62.09 -10.85 42.04
CA SER A 401 -61.08 -10.63 41.00
C SER A 401 -60.06 -11.76 40.98
N ILE A 402 -59.74 -12.23 39.78
CA ILE A 402 -58.63 -13.13 39.50
C ILE A 402 -57.60 -12.33 38.71
N THR A 403 -56.41 -12.14 39.29
CA THR A 403 -55.30 -11.44 38.63
C THR A 403 -54.31 -12.43 38.03
N TYR A 404 -53.91 -12.17 36.80
CA TYR A 404 -52.97 -12.99 36.03
C TYR A 404 -51.60 -12.30 35.95
N HIS A 405 -50.55 -13.08 36.16
CA HIS A 405 -49.17 -12.64 36.10
C HIS A 405 -48.31 -13.61 35.28
N ALA A 406 -47.27 -13.06 34.65
CA ALA A 406 -46.24 -13.78 33.94
C ALA A 406 -44.92 -13.00 34.06
N SER A 407 -43.82 -13.74 34.15
CA SER A 407 -42.47 -13.22 34.01
C SER A 407 -41.70 -14.14 33.08
N ASP A 408 -40.79 -13.57 32.31
CA ASP A 408 -39.87 -14.33 31.49
C ASP A 408 -38.67 -14.84 32.31
N LYS A 409 -37.72 -15.53 31.68
CA LYS A 409 -36.51 -16.04 32.34
C LYS A 409 -35.48 -14.94 32.61
N SER A 410 -35.59 -13.82 31.91
CA SER A 410 -34.72 -12.65 32.01
C SER A 410 -35.12 -11.71 33.16
N GLY A 411 -36.29 -11.94 33.76
CA GLY A 411 -36.82 -11.21 34.91
C GLY A 411 -37.72 -10.04 34.54
N ASN A 412 -38.16 -9.90 33.28
CA ASN A 412 -39.13 -8.88 32.92
C ASN A 412 -40.55 -9.35 33.28
N PHE A 413 -41.37 -8.41 33.78
CA PHE A 413 -42.72 -8.69 34.27
C PHE A 413 -43.76 -8.18 33.31
N ALA A 414 -44.71 -9.05 32.95
CA ALA A 414 -45.89 -8.66 32.20
C ALA A 414 -46.73 -7.65 32.99
N LEU A 415 -47.39 -6.74 32.26
CA LEU A 415 -48.47 -5.96 32.84
C LEU A 415 -49.58 -6.93 33.28
N SER A 416 -49.92 -6.93 34.57
CA SER A 416 -50.95 -7.82 35.10
C SER A 416 -52.32 -7.46 34.50
N THR A 417 -53.07 -8.49 34.10
CA THR A 417 -54.48 -8.36 33.69
C THR A 417 -55.36 -9.06 34.72
N SER A 418 -56.65 -8.72 34.77
CA SER A 418 -57.57 -9.35 35.72
C SER A 418 -58.90 -9.71 35.05
N ARG A 419 -59.52 -10.75 35.59
CA ARG A 419 -60.93 -11.08 35.34
C ARG A 419 -61.74 -10.72 36.57
N THR A 420 -62.84 -10.02 36.36
CA THR A 420 -63.82 -9.70 37.38
C THR A 420 -65.01 -10.64 37.25
N VAL A 421 -65.40 -11.24 38.37
CA VAL A 421 -66.56 -12.14 38.46
C VAL A 421 -67.52 -11.55 39.48
N GLU A 422 -68.66 -11.09 38.99
CA GLU A 422 -69.78 -10.63 39.79
C GLU A 422 -70.67 -11.83 40.12
N VAL A 423 -70.58 -12.29 41.38
CA VAL A 423 -71.45 -13.33 41.91
C VAL A 423 -72.75 -12.68 42.34
N VAL A 424 -73.88 -13.09 41.75
CA VAL A 424 -75.19 -12.48 41.96
C VAL A 424 -76.13 -13.42 42.71
N ASN A 425 -76.99 -12.82 43.54
CA ASN A 425 -78.10 -13.47 44.23
C ASN A 425 -79.14 -13.97 43.21
N GLN A 426 -79.87 -15.02 43.56
CA GLN A 426 -81.00 -15.53 42.79
C GLN A 426 -82.29 -15.37 43.56
N ARG A 427 -83.38 -15.15 42.83
CA ARG A 427 -84.71 -15.11 43.45
C ARG A 427 -85.08 -16.53 43.92
N PRO A 428 -85.76 -16.68 45.07
CA PRO A 428 -86.26 -17.98 45.49
C PRO A 428 -87.23 -18.60 44.47
N GLU A 429 -87.23 -19.92 44.35
CA GLU A 429 -88.22 -20.66 43.58
C GLU A 429 -89.47 -20.91 44.44
N PHE A 430 -90.61 -20.41 43.97
CA PHE A 430 -91.89 -20.55 44.65
C PHE A 430 -93.03 -20.70 43.66
N THR A 431 -93.78 -21.78 43.82
CA THR A 431 -94.97 -22.07 43.02
C THR A 431 -95.95 -22.81 43.91
N ILE A 432 -97.21 -22.41 43.86
CA ILE A 432 -98.29 -23.05 44.61
C ILE A 432 -99.48 -23.29 43.70
N ASP A 433 -99.98 -24.53 43.71
CA ASP A 433 -101.14 -24.91 42.92
C ASP A 433 -102.43 -24.61 43.69
N PRO A 434 -103.51 -24.18 43.03
CA PRO A 434 -104.82 -24.00 43.66
C PRO A 434 -105.30 -25.26 44.37
N ILE A 435 -105.97 -25.08 45.51
CA ILE A 435 -106.52 -26.18 46.31
C ILE A 435 -108.05 -26.06 46.41
N SER A 436 -108.71 -27.17 46.74
CA SER A 436 -110.13 -27.19 47.12
C SER A 436 -110.26 -27.84 48.48
N ILE A 437 -111.01 -27.20 49.38
CA ILE A 437 -111.20 -27.64 50.76
C ILE A 437 -112.69 -27.64 51.12
N PRO A 438 -113.14 -28.55 51.99
CA PRO A 438 -114.48 -28.48 52.55
C PRO A 438 -114.66 -27.23 53.41
N GLU A 439 -115.88 -26.71 53.42
CA GLU A 439 -116.29 -25.65 54.36
C GLU A 439 -116.26 -26.08 55.83
N ASN A 440 -116.36 -25.12 56.74
CA ASN A 440 -116.52 -25.29 58.19
C ASN A 440 -115.46 -26.15 58.90
N GLU A 441 -114.39 -26.51 58.21
CA GLU A 441 -113.20 -27.13 58.78
C GLU A 441 -112.08 -26.10 59.01
N GLY A 442 -111.21 -26.38 59.97
CA GLY A 442 -110.00 -25.59 60.17
C GLY A 442 -109.01 -25.87 59.04
N PHE A 443 -108.57 -24.84 58.34
CA PHE A 443 -107.57 -24.96 57.26
C PHE A 443 -106.23 -24.37 57.69
N ALA A 444 -105.18 -25.17 57.54
CA ALA A 444 -103.81 -24.71 57.57
C ALA A 444 -103.00 -25.52 56.55
N THR A 445 -102.24 -24.84 55.71
CA THR A 445 -101.30 -25.47 54.78
C THR A 445 -99.92 -24.85 54.93
N ASP A 446 -98.88 -25.66 54.84
CA ASP A 446 -97.52 -25.16 54.81
C ASP A 446 -97.15 -24.80 53.36
N LEU A 447 -96.68 -23.58 53.17
CA LEU A 447 -96.10 -23.14 51.91
C LEU A 447 -94.69 -23.73 51.77
N HIS A 448 -94.37 -24.21 50.58
CA HIS A 448 -93.05 -24.74 50.26
C HIS A 448 -92.40 -23.87 49.19
N ALA A 449 -91.19 -23.42 49.48
CA ALA A 449 -90.31 -22.71 48.56
C ALA A 449 -88.90 -23.28 48.70
N SER A 450 -88.10 -23.14 47.65
CA SER A 450 -86.69 -23.52 47.66
C SER A 450 -85.84 -22.37 47.14
N ASP A 451 -84.61 -22.30 47.61
CA ASP A 451 -83.63 -21.36 47.11
C ASP A 451 -82.33 -22.11 46.80
N LEU A 452 -81.68 -21.73 45.69
CA LEU A 452 -80.40 -22.29 45.29
C LEU A 452 -79.24 -21.59 46.02
N ASP A 453 -79.51 -20.42 46.60
CA ASP A 453 -78.54 -19.62 47.32
C ASP A 453 -78.31 -20.22 48.70
N ILE A 454 -77.04 -20.49 49.02
CA ILE A 454 -76.70 -21.22 50.23
C ILE A 454 -76.85 -20.36 51.49
N ASN A 455 -77.30 -20.98 52.59
CA ASN A 455 -77.47 -20.34 53.90
C ASN A 455 -78.45 -19.16 53.96
N GLN A 456 -79.34 -19.00 52.99
CA GLN A 456 -80.42 -18.02 53.07
C GLN A 456 -81.59 -18.54 53.90
N SER A 457 -82.25 -17.63 54.61
CA SER A 457 -83.51 -17.91 55.32
C SER A 457 -84.67 -17.34 54.52
N LEU A 458 -85.66 -18.17 54.24
CA LEU A 458 -86.84 -17.75 53.50
C LEU A 458 -87.89 -17.15 54.45
N THR A 459 -88.53 -16.07 53.99
CA THR A 459 -89.63 -15.40 54.68
C THR A 459 -90.83 -15.31 53.75
N PHE A 460 -92.01 -15.61 54.28
CA PHE A 460 -93.27 -15.59 53.53
C PHE A 460 -94.12 -14.38 53.91
N ALA A 461 -94.81 -13.80 52.94
CA ALA A 461 -95.71 -12.67 53.15
C ALA A 461 -96.99 -12.82 52.32
N ILE A 462 -98.10 -12.34 52.88
CA ILE A 462 -99.29 -11.98 52.09
C ILE A 462 -99.06 -10.55 51.62
N ILE A 463 -99.04 -10.36 50.30
CA ILE A 463 -98.72 -9.07 49.68
C ILE A 463 -99.89 -8.45 48.92
N GLY A 464 -101.02 -9.16 48.85
CA GLY A 464 -102.21 -8.71 48.14
C GLY A 464 -103.23 -9.84 47.94
N GLY A 465 -104.19 -9.58 47.07
CA GLY A 465 -105.30 -10.48 46.74
C GLY A 465 -106.63 -9.88 47.20
N ALA A 466 -107.72 -10.24 46.51
CA ALA A 466 -109.05 -9.71 46.84
C ALA A 466 -109.48 -10.12 48.26
N ASP A 467 -108.99 -11.27 48.73
CA ASP A 467 -109.44 -11.94 49.93
C ASP A 467 -108.36 -12.01 51.03
N GLU A 468 -107.28 -11.21 50.89
CA GLU A 468 -106.12 -11.26 51.80
C GLU A 468 -106.49 -11.14 53.29
N SER A 469 -107.55 -10.37 53.58
CA SER A 469 -108.00 -10.09 54.95
C SER A 469 -108.59 -11.30 55.68
N PHE A 470 -108.86 -12.40 54.96
CA PHE A 470 -109.36 -13.64 55.54
C PHE A 470 -108.26 -14.61 55.96
N PHE A 471 -106.99 -14.27 55.70
CA PHE A 471 -105.87 -15.16 55.92
C PHE A 471 -104.92 -14.68 57.01
N MET A 472 -104.29 -15.64 57.67
CA MET A 472 -103.12 -15.46 58.52
C MET A 472 -102.00 -16.34 58.03
N LEU A 473 -100.79 -15.76 57.99
CA LEU A 473 -99.57 -16.43 57.55
C LEU A 473 -98.49 -16.30 58.63
N ASN A 474 -97.89 -17.42 59.01
CA ASN A 474 -96.65 -17.40 59.76
C ASN A 474 -95.48 -17.17 58.80
N ALA A 475 -94.87 -15.99 58.87
CA ALA A 475 -93.81 -15.58 57.95
C ALA A 475 -92.55 -16.46 57.98
N ILE A 476 -92.33 -17.24 59.05
CA ILE A 476 -91.13 -18.08 59.22
C ILE A 476 -91.43 -19.54 58.84
N THR A 477 -92.55 -20.10 59.31
CA THR A 477 -92.89 -21.50 59.01
C THR A 477 -93.57 -21.66 57.65
N GLY A 478 -94.05 -20.57 57.06
CA GLY A 478 -94.83 -20.60 55.82
C GLY A 478 -96.24 -21.16 56.01
N THR A 479 -96.73 -21.33 57.24
CA THR A 479 -98.08 -21.88 57.48
C THR A 479 -99.14 -20.82 57.21
N LEU A 480 -99.95 -21.03 56.17
CA LEU A 480 -101.10 -20.20 55.79
C LEU A 480 -102.39 -20.83 56.31
N SER A 481 -103.27 -20.02 56.91
CA SER A 481 -104.55 -20.46 57.48
C SER A 481 -105.64 -19.41 57.29
N PHE A 482 -106.89 -19.83 57.35
CA PHE A 482 -108.00 -18.88 57.46
C PHE A 482 -108.11 -18.34 58.89
N ILE A 483 -108.49 -17.07 59.03
CA ILE A 483 -108.80 -16.45 60.33
C ILE A 483 -110.07 -17.07 60.94
N ALA A 484 -111.06 -17.33 60.10
CA ALA A 484 -112.29 -18.03 60.43
C ALA A 484 -112.61 -19.03 59.31
N SER A 485 -113.08 -20.22 59.68
CA SER A 485 -113.47 -21.24 58.69
C SER A 485 -114.54 -20.68 57.74
N PRO A 486 -114.36 -20.83 56.42
CA PRO A 486 -115.32 -20.36 55.44
C PRO A 486 -116.57 -21.25 55.43
N ASP A 487 -117.70 -20.64 55.14
CA ASP A 487 -119.03 -21.23 55.02
C ASP A 487 -119.47 -21.09 53.56
N TYR A 488 -119.80 -22.19 52.88
CA TYR A 488 -120.10 -22.23 51.46
C TYR A 488 -121.44 -21.56 51.12
N GLU A 489 -122.43 -21.67 52.01
CA GLU A 489 -123.74 -21.03 51.86
C GLU A 489 -123.71 -19.53 52.17
N ASN A 490 -122.75 -19.08 52.98
CA ASN A 490 -122.53 -17.67 53.30
C ASN A 490 -121.09 -17.23 52.95
N PRO A 491 -120.75 -17.18 51.66
CA PRO A 491 -119.40 -16.85 51.19
C PRO A 491 -119.02 -15.42 51.59
N MET A 492 -117.83 -15.28 52.18
CA MET A 492 -117.30 -14.00 52.65
C MET A 492 -116.25 -13.39 51.71
N ASP A 493 -115.82 -14.15 50.70
CA ASP A 493 -114.93 -13.67 49.64
C ASP A 493 -115.52 -12.45 48.92
N ALA A 494 -114.63 -11.68 48.30
CA ALA A 494 -114.91 -10.35 47.80
C ALA A 494 -116.04 -10.29 46.76
N ASP A 495 -116.22 -11.36 45.97
CA ASP A 495 -117.26 -11.47 44.94
C ASP A 495 -118.28 -12.60 45.17
N SER A 496 -118.21 -13.28 46.33
CA SER A 496 -119.16 -14.31 46.74
C SER A 496 -119.22 -15.53 45.82
N ASP A 497 -118.10 -15.93 45.20
CA ASP A 497 -118.03 -17.04 44.25
C ASP A 497 -117.46 -18.35 44.84
N ASN A 498 -117.17 -18.35 46.15
CA ASN A 498 -116.53 -19.42 46.92
C ASN A 498 -115.06 -19.70 46.50
N ARG A 499 -114.37 -18.69 45.97
CA ARG A 499 -112.94 -18.73 45.67
C ARG A 499 -112.22 -17.59 46.36
N TYR A 500 -111.40 -17.96 47.33
CA TYR A 500 -110.58 -17.00 48.04
C TYR A 500 -109.25 -16.84 47.30
N GLU A 501 -108.98 -15.62 46.85
CA GLU A 501 -107.80 -15.23 46.09
C GLU A 501 -106.81 -14.43 46.95
N VAL A 502 -105.61 -14.97 47.11
CA VAL A 502 -104.51 -14.34 47.86
C VAL A 502 -103.24 -14.32 47.00
N ILE A 503 -102.46 -13.24 47.08
CA ILE A 503 -101.15 -13.13 46.45
C ILE A 503 -100.09 -13.27 47.53
N LEU A 504 -99.27 -14.31 47.37
CA LEU A 504 -98.21 -14.66 48.31
C LEU A 504 -96.86 -14.29 47.73
N ALA A 505 -95.93 -13.91 48.59
CA ALA A 505 -94.52 -13.73 48.23
C ALA A 505 -93.63 -14.55 49.15
N VAL A 506 -92.54 -15.06 48.60
CA VAL A 506 -91.40 -15.55 49.38
C VAL A 506 -90.20 -14.65 49.11
N SER A 507 -89.39 -14.37 50.13
CA SER A 507 -88.15 -13.61 50.01
C SER A 507 -87.02 -14.28 50.78
N ASP A 508 -85.82 -14.27 50.21
CA ASP A 508 -84.55 -14.64 50.86
C ASP A 508 -83.89 -13.46 51.60
N GLY A 509 -84.56 -12.31 51.66
CA GLY A 509 -84.06 -11.06 52.24
C GLY A 509 -83.32 -10.14 51.25
N HIS A 510 -83.03 -10.59 50.03
CA HIS A 510 -82.45 -9.77 48.95
C HIS A 510 -83.45 -9.61 47.81
N ASP A 511 -83.93 -10.73 47.30
CA ASP A 511 -84.91 -10.84 46.23
C ASP A 511 -86.21 -11.48 46.76
N SER A 512 -87.26 -11.43 45.95
CA SER A 512 -88.55 -12.07 46.29
C SER A 512 -89.19 -12.67 45.07
N THR A 513 -90.03 -13.70 45.22
CA THR A 513 -90.84 -14.29 44.15
C THR A 513 -92.30 -14.29 44.59
N GLU A 514 -93.18 -13.84 43.70
CA GLU A 514 -94.60 -13.68 43.94
C GLU A 514 -95.39 -14.77 43.21
N SER A 515 -96.44 -15.28 43.85
CA SER A 515 -97.32 -16.30 43.27
C SER A 515 -98.77 -16.11 43.77
N PRO A 516 -99.76 -16.04 42.86
CA PRO A 516 -101.17 -16.05 43.25
C PRO A 516 -101.57 -17.45 43.71
N PHE A 517 -102.44 -17.50 44.73
CA PHE A 517 -102.99 -18.73 45.27
C PHE A 517 -104.51 -18.62 45.39
N ILE A 518 -105.20 -19.65 44.91
CA ILE A 518 -106.66 -19.72 44.91
C ILE A 518 -107.08 -20.93 45.74
N ILE A 519 -107.91 -20.68 46.74
CA ILE A 519 -108.52 -21.72 47.57
C ILE A 519 -110.01 -21.75 47.27
N LYS A 520 -110.50 -22.89 46.78
CA LYS A 520 -111.92 -23.09 46.49
C LYS A 520 -112.60 -23.79 47.64
N ILE A 521 -113.73 -23.25 48.08
CA ILE A 521 -114.54 -23.90 49.11
C ILE A 521 -115.53 -24.84 48.44
N THR A 522 -115.67 -26.04 48.99
CA THR A 522 -116.63 -27.04 48.51
C THR A 522 -117.70 -27.28 49.54
N ASP A 523 -118.95 -27.24 49.09
CA ASP A 523 -120.16 -27.60 49.83
C ASP A 523 -120.00 -28.98 50.51
N VAL A 524 -120.24 -29.00 51.81
CA VAL A 524 -120.44 -30.20 52.61
C VAL A 524 -121.83 -30.12 53.22
N TRP A 525 -122.70 -31.06 52.85
CA TRP A 525 -124.08 -31.10 53.33
C TRP A 525 -124.20 -30.99 54.87
N GLU A 526 -124.62 -29.81 55.34
CA GLU A 526 -124.96 -29.57 56.72
C GLU A 526 -126.48 -29.69 56.88
N ASN A 527 -126.95 -30.67 57.66
CA ASN A 527 -128.38 -30.76 57.95
C ASN A 527 -128.81 -29.48 58.71
N GLN A 528 -129.63 -28.64 58.07
CA GLN A 528 -130.28 -27.48 58.69
C GLN A 528 -130.76 -27.81 60.12
N ALA A 529 -130.33 -27.01 61.09
CA ALA A 529 -130.94 -26.92 62.41
C ALA A 529 -131.38 -25.48 62.69
#